data_AF-W4GC73-F1
#
_entry.id   AF-W4GC73-F1
#
_cell.length_a   1.000
_cell.length_b   1.000
_cell.length_c   1.000
_cell.angle_alpha   90.00
_cell.angle_beta   90.00
_cell.angle_gamma   90.00
#
_symmetry.space_group_name_H-M   'P 1'
#
loop_
_entity.id
_entity.type
_entity.pdbx_description
1 polymer ?
#
loop_
_entity_poly.entity_id
_entity_poly.type
_entity_poly.pdbx_seq_one_letter_code
_entity_poly.pdbx_strand_id
1 'polypeptide(L)'
;MQAGASEVTDANTLALEKVVAFVKKQRPRALTKEERLDILMLYARMSLDGEKDVSNRVAKLLGRNRQIVQSVWRDFRTTESVRVQQVAANRVNHATKFPRTKAVVSLVVRFVTERQAAGVTCADVLTCLEAYNVLQVDRSDPKAAPDGKFIVSVAPSS
;
A
#
# COMPACT_ATOMS: atom_id res chain seq x y z
N MET A 1 8.30 -25.83 -50.81
CA MET A 1 8.34 -24.41 -50.36
C MET A 1 7.13 -24.16 -49.46
N GLN A 2 7.28 -24.36 -48.14
CA GLN A 2 6.23 -24.07 -47.15
C GLN A 2 6.92 -23.96 -45.78
N ALA A 3 7.61 -22.85 -45.52
CA ALA A 3 8.29 -22.60 -44.24
C ALA A 3 8.04 -21.17 -43.69
N GLY A 4 7.64 -20.22 -44.53
CA GLY A 4 7.53 -18.81 -44.14
C GLY A 4 6.25 -18.40 -43.38
N ALA A 5 5.20 -19.22 -43.31
CA ALA A 5 3.95 -18.85 -42.63
C ALA A 5 4.00 -19.10 -41.11
N SER A 6 4.69 -20.16 -40.69
CA SER A 6 4.80 -20.54 -39.27
C SER A 6 5.74 -19.61 -38.51
N GLU A 7 6.92 -19.31 -39.05
CA GLU A 7 7.90 -18.40 -38.41
C GLU A 7 7.36 -16.97 -38.22
N VAL A 8 6.56 -16.45 -39.16
CA VAL A 8 5.97 -15.11 -39.07
C VAL A 8 4.87 -15.07 -37.98
N THR A 9 4.13 -16.16 -37.82
CA THR A 9 3.09 -16.28 -36.77
C THR A 9 3.73 -16.35 -35.38
N ASP A 10 4.86 -17.05 -35.27
CA ASP A 10 5.61 -17.18 -34.01
C ASP A 10 6.27 -15.84 -33.62
N ALA A 11 6.84 -15.12 -34.57
CA ALA A 11 7.40 -13.79 -34.35
C ALA A 11 6.33 -12.77 -33.93
N ASN A 12 5.15 -12.81 -34.54
CA ASN A 12 4.02 -11.94 -34.20
C ASN A 12 3.46 -12.26 -32.80
N THR A 13 3.33 -13.53 -32.46
CA THR A 13 2.89 -13.97 -31.12
C THR A 13 3.86 -13.47 -30.04
N LEU A 14 5.16 -13.62 -30.28
CA LEU A 14 6.20 -13.10 -29.38
C LEU A 14 6.13 -11.57 -29.23
N ALA A 15 5.82 -10.84 -30.30
CA ALA A 15 5.64 -9.39 -30.25
C ALA A 15 4.43 -9.00 -29.38
N LEU A 16 3.30 -9.70 -29.51
CA LEU A 16 2.10 -9.48 -28.70
C LEU A 16 2.35 -9.77 -27.21
N GLU A 17 3.06 -10.85 -26.89
CA GLU A 17 3.45 -11.16 -25.51
C GLU A 17 4.35 -10.08 -24.89
N LYS A 18 5.29 -9.53 -25.67
CA LYS A 18 6.13 -8.40 -25.23
C LYS A 18 5.30 -7.15 -24.91
N VAL A 19 4.27 -6.86 -25.70
CA VAL A 19 3.34 -5.75 -25.42
C VAL A 19 2.59 -5.99 -24.11
N VAL A 20 2.05 -7.20 -23.90
CA VAL A 20 1.37 -7.55 -22.65
C VAL A 20 2.29 -7.43 -21.45
N ALA A 21 3.53 -7.91 -21.55
CA ALA A 21 4.53 -7.81 -20.50
C ALA A 21 4.91 -6.34 -20.21
N PHE A 22 5.09 -5.52 -21.24
CA PHE A 22 5.37 -4.09 -21.10
C PHE A 22 4.25 -3.37 -20.35
N VAL A 23 2.99 -3.58 -20.75
CA VAL A 23 1.83 -2.96 -20.07
C VAL A 23 1.75 -3.40 -18.61
N LYS A 24 1.94 -4.70 -18.32
CA LYS A 24 1.95 -5.21 -16.94
C LYS A 24 3.05 -4.58 -16.08
N LYS A 25 4.22 -4.30 -16.66
CA LYS A 25 5.34 -3.66 -15.97
C LYS A 25 5.08 -2.18 -15.65
N GLN A 26 4.43 -1.46 -16.56
CA GLN A 26 4.16 -0.03 -16.39
C GLN A 26 2.93 0.26 -15.51
N ARG A 27 1.95 -0.65 -15.47
CA ARG A 27 0.72 -0.41 -14.71
C ARG A 27 0.99 -0.41 -13.20
N PRO A 28 0.45 0.58 -12.47
CA PRO A 28 0.49 0.57 -11.03
C PRO A 28 -0.29 -0.63 -10.46
N ARG A 29 0.15 -1.12 -9.31
CA ARG A 29 -0.51 -2.22 -8.61
C ARG A 29 -1.94 -1.86 -8.22
N ALA A 30 -2.15 -0.63 -7.75
CA ALA A 30 -3.47 -0.11 -7.43
C ALA A 30 -4.21 0.36 -8.69
N LEU A 31 -5.54 0.22 -8.66
CA LEU A 31 -6.41 0.68 -9.74
C LEU A 31 -6.53 2.20 -9.71
N THR A 32 -6.22 2.83 -10.84
CA THR A 32 -6.49 4.26 -11.03
C THR A 32 -7.99 4.53 -11.20
N LYS A 33 -8.38 5.80 -11.21
CA LYS A 33 -9.77 6.19 -11.46
C LYS A 33 -10.24 5.75 -12.84
N GLU A 34 -9.38 5.97 -13.82
CA GLU A 34 -9.58 5.67 -15.23
C GLU A 34 -9.75 4.16 -15.42
N GLU A 35 -8.89 3.34 -14.81
CA GLU A 35 -9.03 1.88 -14.89
C GLU A 35 -10.34 1.37 -14.27
N ARG A 36 -10.83 2.00 -13.19
CA ARG A 36 -12.14 1.67 -12.61
C ARG A 36 -13.28 2.04 -13.55
N LEU A 37 -13.21 3.18 -14.22
CA LEU A 37 -14.19 3.60 -15.22
C LEU A 37 -14.20 2.64 -16.42
N ASP A 38 -13.03 2.24 -16.90
CA ASP A 38 -12.91 1.26 -17.99
C ASP A 38 -13.52 -0.09 -17.62
N ILE A 39 -13.29 -0.56 -16.39
CA ILE A 39 -13.93 -1.78 -15.87
C ILE A 39 -15.46 -1.66 -15.91
N LEU A 40 -16.02 -0.55 -15.41
CA LEU A 40 -17.47 -0.34 -15.38
C LEU A 40 -18.05 -0.27 -16.79
N MET A 41 -17.41 0.46 -17.69
CA MET A 41 -17.84 0.60 -19.08
C MET A 41 -17.83 -0.75 -19.80
N LEU A 42 -16.74 -1.52 -19.69
CA LEU A 42 -16.65 -2.84 -20.31
C LEU A 42 -17.66 -3.82 -19.69
N TYR A 43 -17.83 -3.80 -18.37
CA TYR A 43 -18.80 -4.64 -17.69
C TYR A 43 -20.21 -4.35 -18.21
N ALA A 44 -20.62 -3.08 -18.24
CA ALA A 44 -21.94 -2.68 -18.70
C ALA A 44 -22.21 -3.12 -20.15
N ARG A 45 -21.26 -2.87 -21.07
CA ARG A 45 -21.39 -3.27 -22.47
C ARG A 45 -21.56 -4.78 -22.63
N MET A 46 -20.69 -5.57 -22.00
CA MET A 46 -20.76 -7.03 -22.07
C MET A 46 -22.04 -7.58 -21.43
N SER A 47 -22.51 -6.98 -20.33
CA SER A 47 -23.81 -7.34 -19.74
C SER A 47 -24.97 -7.06 -20.70
N LEU A 48 -24.95 -5.93 -21.41
CA LEU A 48 -25.96 -5.60 -22.42
C LEU A 48 -25.90 -6.52 -23.63
N ASP A 49 -24.71 -6.97 -24.02
CA ASP A 49 -24.49 -7.93 -25.11
C ASP A 49 -24.86 -9.37 -24.73
N GLY A 50 -25.31 -9.62 -23.49
CA GLY A 50 -25.76 -10.94 -23.03
C GLY A 50 -24.64 -11.92 -22.67
N GLU A 51 -23.42 -11.44 -22.42
CA GLU A 51 -22.30 -12.29 -22.00
C GLU A 51 -22.59 -12.98 -20.66
N LYS A 52 -22.30 -14.28 -20.57
CA LYS A 52 -22.63 -15.09 -19.39
C LYS A 52 -21.65 -14.88 -18.24
N ASP A 53 -20.36 -14.73 -18.54
CA ASP A 53 -19.30 -14.53 -17.53
C ASP A 53 -18.56 -13.21 -17.74
N VAL A 54 -19.33 -12.12 -17.67
CA VAL A 54 -18.84 -10.74 -17.85
C VAL A 54 -17.61 -10.47 -17.00
N SER A 55 -17.63 -10.85 -15.73
CA SER A 55 -16.54 -10.55 -14.79
C SER A 55 -15.21 -11.17 -15.23
N ASN A 56 -15.24 -12.41 -15.73
CA ASN A 56 -14.05 -13.11 -16.20
C ASN A 56 -13.59 -12.59 -17.56
N ARG A 57 -14.54 -12.25 -18.45
CA ARG A 57 -14.20 -11.69 -19.76
C ARG A 57 -13.52 -10.33 -19.64
N VAL A 58 -14.07 -9.44 -18.82
CA VAL A 58 -13.46 -8.13 -18.50
C VAL A 58 -12.10 -8.31 -17.83
N ALA A 59 -11.99 -9.23 -16.86
CA ALA A 59 -10.72 -9.53 -16.18
C ALA A 59 -9.62 -9.95 -17.16
N LYS A 60 -9.94 -10.82 -18.13
CA LYS A 60 -9.00 -11.25 -19.18
C LYS A 60 -8.58 -10.11 -20.09
N LEU A 61 -9.52 -9.27 -20.54
CA LEU A 61 -9.21 -8.15 -21.44
C LEU A 61 -8.34 -7.07 -20.77
N LEU A 62 -8.62 -6.77 -19.50
CA LEU A 62 -7.89 -5.73 -18.76
C LEU A 62 -6.66 -6.26 -18.03
N GLY A 63 -6.43 -7.58 -18.03
CA GLY A 63 -5.33 -8.22 -17.31
C GLY A 63 -5.43 -8.04 -15.79
N ARG A 64 -6.65 -7.91 -15.24
CA ARG A 64 -6.92 -7.72 -13.81
C ARG A 64 -7.57 -8.97 -13.22
N ASN A 65 -7.54 -9.08 -11.90
CA ASN A 65 -8.15 -10.20 -11.22
C ASN A 65 -9.69 -10.10 -11.23
N ARG A 66 -10.39 -11.22 -11.40
CA ARG A 66 -11.87 -11.29 -11.41
C ARG A 66 -12.48 -10.70 -10.15
N GLN A 67 -11.91 -10.97 -8.96
CA GLN A 67 -12.44 -10.38 -7.71
C GLN A 67 -12.37 -8.86 -7.71
N ILE A 68 -11.38 -8.25 -8.37
CA ILE A 68 -11.27 -6.79 -8.48
C ILE A 68 -12.42 -6.25 -9.32
N VAL A 69 -12.69 -6.86 -10.48
CA VAL A 69 -13.80 -6.46 -11.36
C VAL A 69 -15.14 -6.53 -10.61
N GLN A 70 -15.38 -7.63 -9.89
CA GLN A 70 -16.59 -7.80 -9.08
C GLN A 70 -16.70 -6.78 -7.95
N SER A 71 -15.60 -6.46 -7.27
CA SER A 71 -15.58 -5.43 -6.23
C SER A 71 -15.91 -4.06 -6.80
N VAL A 72 -15.27 -3.65 -7.90
CA VAL A 72 -15.53 -2.35 -8.54
C VAL A 72 -16.99 -2.22 -8.95
N TRP A 73 -17.56 -3.26 -9.55
CA TRP A 73 -18.98 -3.29 -9.89
C TRP A 73 -19.89 -3.16 -8.66
N ARG A 74 -19.61 -3.93 -7.59
CA ARG A 74 -20.37 -3.89 -6.33
C ARG A 74 -20.31 -2.52 -5.66
N ASP A 75 -19.11 -1.92 -5.62
CA ASP A 75 -18.87 -0.62 -5.01
C ASP A 75 -19.65 0.47 -5.75
N PHE A 76 -19.63 0.43 -7.09
CA PHE A 76 -20.40 1.35 -7.92
C PHE A 76 -21.91 1.18 -7.70
N ARG A 77 -22.40 -0.07 -7.67
CA ARG A 77 -23.81 -0.35 -7.42
C ARG A 77 -24.33 0.12 -6.06
N THR A 78 -23.45 0.26 -5.08
CA THR A 78 -23.81 0.70 -3.73
C THR A 78 -23.69 2.22 -3.57
N THR A 79 -22.69 2.82 -4.21
CA THR A 79 -22.31 4.23 -3.95
C THR A 79 -22.57 5.17 -5.11
N GLU A 80 -22.84 4.64 -6.30
CA GLU A 80 -22.94 5.36 -7.58
C GLU A 80 -21.73 6.27 -7.85
N SER A 81 -20.59 5.95 -7.26
CA SER A 81 -19.38 6.77 -7.30
C SER A 81 -18.14 5.93 -7.59
N VAL A 82 -17.22 6.47 -8.39
CA VAL A 82 -15.92 5.84 -8.63
C VAL A 82 -14.91 6.41 -7.64
N ARG A 83 -14.71 5.68 -6.53
CA ARG A 83 -13.71 6.02 -5.52
C ARG A 83 -12.36 5.41 -5.88
N VAL A 84 -11.32 6.23 -5.94
CA VAL A 84 -9.95 5.75 -6.02
C VAL A 84 -9.53 5.31 -4.63
N GLN A 85 -9.10 4.06 -4.51
CA GLN A 85 -8.44 3.61 -3.31
C GLN A 85 -7.06 4.26 -3.33
N GLN A 86 -6.86 5.29 -2.52
CA GLN A 86 -5.53 5.83 -2.29
C GLN A 86 -4.67 4.66 -1.83
N VAL A 87 -3.60 4.34 -2.56
CA VAL A 87 -2.57 3.43 -2.04
C VAL A 87 -2.22 3.99 -0.68
N ALA A 88 -2.34 3.17 0.37
CA ALA A 88 -1.83 3.55 1.67
C ALA A 88 -0.35 3.87 1.44
N ALA A 89 -0.04 5.16 1.34
CA ALA A 89 1.33 5.60 1.31
C ALA A 89 1.82 5.21 2.69
N ASN A 90 2.62 4.14 2.79
CA ASN A 90 3.35 3.78 4.00
C ASN A 90 4.41 4.87 4.38
N ARG A 91 4.16 6.12 4.00
CA ARG A 91 4.88 7.36 4.31
C ARG A 91 4.09 8.25 5.26
N VAL A 92 2.94 7.83 5.78
CA VAL A 92 2.30 8.56 6.88
C VAL A 92 3.04 8.17 8.15
N ASN A 93 3.68 9.17 8.77
CA ASN A 93 4.32 9.04 10.07
C ASN A 93 3.21 8.72 11.08
N HIS A 94 3.04 7.44 11.43
CA HIS A 94 2.05 7.05 12.43
C HIS A 94 2.51 7.61 13.78
N ALA A 95 1.62 8.29 14.51
CA ALA A 95 1.93 8.82 15.86
C ALA A 95 2.52 7.73 16.79
N THR A 96 2.12 6.47 16.60
CA THR A 96 2.64 5.32 17.36
C THR A 96 3.99 4.77 16.87
N LYS A 97 4.58 5.30 15.79
CA LYS A 97 5.89 4.83 15.30
C LYS A 97 7.02 5.66 15.90
N PHE A 98 7.76 4.99 16.77
CA PHE A 98 9.02 5.48 17.31
C PHE A 98 10.01 5.81 16.17
N PRO A 99 10.62 7.00 16.14
CA PRO A 99 11.63 7.35 15.15
C PRO A 99 12.85 6.44 15.30
N ARG A 100 13.02 5.49 14.37
CA ARG A 100 14.19 4.62 14.33
C ARG A 100 15.38 5.33 13.67
N THR A 101 15.72 6.51 14.16
CA THR A 101 16.92 7.25 13.72
C THR A 101 18.14 6.71 14.46
N LYS A 102 19.33 6.84 13.84
CA LYS A 102 20.59 6.39 14.47
C LYS A 102 20.83 7.08 15.83
N ALA A 103 20.52 8.38 15.92
CA ALA A 103 20.69 9.16 17.15
C ALA A 103 19.85 8.60 18.32
N VAL A 104 18.59 8.24 18.04
CA VAL A 104 17.69 7.70 19.06
C VAL A 104 18.10 6.29 19.48
N VAL A 105 18.51 5.44 18.54
CA VAL A 105 19.05 4.11 18.86
C VAL A 105 20.32 4.23 19.71
N SER A 106 21.25 5.10 19.34
CA SER A 106 22.48 5.33 20.11
C SER A 106 22.19 5.86 21.53
N LEU A 107 21.20 6.73 21.70
CA LEU A 107 20.80 7.24 23.00
C LEU A 107 20.25 6.13 23.91
N VAL A 108 19.32 5.30 23.41
CA VAL A 108 18.73 4.19 24.17
C VAL A 108 19.78 3.14 24.51
N VAL A 109 20.64 2.79 23.56
CA VAL A 109 21.73 1.82 23.80
C VAL A 109 22.66 2.34 24.89
N ARG A 110 23.11 3.61 24.81
CA ARG A 110 23.95 4.22 25.83
C ARG A 110 23.29 4.18 27.22
N PHE A 111 22.02 4.57 27.30
CA PHE A 111 21.26 4.57 28.55
C PHE A 111 21.14 3.17 29.16
N VAL A 112 20.85 2.15 28.35
CA VAL A 112 20.74 0.76 28.81
C VAL A 112 22.10 0.22 29.27
N THR A 113 23.17 0.53 28.54
CA THR A 113 24.53 0.12 28.92
C THR A 113 24.99 0.76 30.23
N GLU A 114 24.71 2.05 30.43
CA GLU A 114 25.08 2.77 31.67
C GLU A 114 24.31 2.28 32.91
N ARG A 115 23.10 1.76 32.72
CA ARG A 115 22.22 1.28 33.81
C ARG A 115 22.09 -0.24 33.89
N GLN A 116 22.95 -0.97 33.18
CA GLN A 116 22.88 -2.43 33.10
C GLN A 116 22.90 -3.13 34.48
N ALA A 117 23.63 -2.56 35.45
CA ALA A 117 23.71 -3.08 36.81
C ALA A 117 22.43 -2.86 37.66
N ALA A 118 21.62 -1.85 37.35
CA ALA A 118 20.42 -1.50 38.11
C ALA A 118 19.13 -2.14 37.54
N GLY A 119 19.20 -2.74 36.34
CA GLY A 119 18.04 -3.15 35.58
C GLY A 119 17.33 -1.95 34.94
N VAL A 120 16.83 -2.12 33.73
CA VAL A 120 16.17 -1.04 32.97
C VAL A 120 14.77 -1.48 32.58
N THR A 121 13.77 -0.73 33.02
CA THR A 121 12.37 -0.97 32.65
C THR A 121 11.97 -0.12 31.43
N CYS A 122 10.87 -0.49 30.78
CA CYS A 122 10.31 0.31 29.68
C CYS A 122 9.95 1.74 30.12
N ALA A 123 9.54 1.93 31.38
CA ALA A 123 9.22 3.25 31.93
C ALA A 123 10.47 4.16 32.04
N ASP A 124 11.63 3.58 32.38
CA ASP A 124 12.90 4.31 32.46
C ASP A 124 13.36 4.79 31.08
N VAL A 125 13.19 3.94 30.06
CA VAL A 125 13.51 4.28 28.67
C VAL A 125 12.60 5.39 28.16
N LEU A 126 11.30 5.33 28.46
CA LEU A 126 10.35 6.40 28.10
C LEU A 126 10.70 7.72 28.78
N THR A 127 11.04 7.69 30.08
CA THR A 127 11.46 8.89 30.83
C THR A 127 12.75 9.48 30.27
N CYS A 128 13.71 8.63 29.89
CA CYS A 128 14.94 9.06 29.22
C CYS A 128 14.63 9.77 27.88
N LEU A 129 13.77 9.19 27.06
CA LEU A 129 13.44 9.74 25.74
C LEU A 129 12.64 11.05 25.82
N GLU A 130 11.79 11.20 26.84
CA GLU A 130 11.10 12.45 27.16
C GLU A 130 12.10 13.53 27.63
N ALA A 131 13.07 13.18 28.47
CA ALA A 131 14.09 14.11 28.96
C ALA A 131 15.00 14.68 27.85
N TYR A 132 15.24 13.90 26.79
CA TYR A 132 16.00 14.34 25.61
C TYR A 132 15.11 14.96 24.51
N ASN A 133 13.84 15.23 24.81
CA ASN A 133 12.85 15.81 23.91
C ASN A 133 12.69 15.03 22.59
N VAL A 134 12.91 13.71 22.64
CA VAL A 134 12.74 12.79 21.50
C VAL A 134 11.26 12.39 21.38
N LEU A 135 10.54 12.38 22.50
CA LEU A 135 9.12 12.02 22.60
C LEU A 135 8.40 13.00 23.54
N GLN A 136 7.13 13.28 23.25
CA GLN A 136 6.19 13.79 24.24
C GLN A 136 5.15 12.73 24.56
N VAL A 137 4.99 12.43 25.85
CA VAL A 137 4.04 11.45 26.35
C VAL A 137 2.84 12.21 26.93
N ASP A 138 1.66 12.06 26.31
CA ASP A 138 0.43 12.58 26.91
C ASP A 138 0.00 11.65 28.06
N ARG A 139 0.18 12.12 29.30
CA ARG A 139 -0.14 11.36 30.52
C ARG A 139 -1.58 11.55 30.99
N SER A 140 -2.41 12.25 30.20
CA SER A 140 -3.79 12.61 30.57
C SER A 140 -4.80 11.48 30.36
N ASP A 141 -4.41 10.40 29.66
CA ASP A 141 -5.28 9.25 29.37
C ASP A 141 -4.76 7.97 30.06
N PRO A 142 -5.44 7.44 31.09
CA PRO A 142 -5.02 6.23 31.80
C PRO A 142 -5.07 4.96 30.92
N LYS A 143 -5.66 5.03 29.73
CA LYS A 143 -5.67 3.97 28.72
C LYS A 143 -4.51 4.06 27.71
N ALA A 144 -3.66 5.08 27.81
CA ALA A 144 -2.46 5.23 26.98
C ALA A 144 -1.27 4.37 27.45
N ALA A 145 -1.38 3.68 28.59
CA ALA A 145 -0.29 2.83 29.08
C ALA A 145 -0.07 1.54 28.25
N PRO A 146 -1.07 0.92 27.60
CA PRO A 146 -0.83 -0.20 26.67
C PRO A 146 -0.83 0.20 25.19
N ASP A 147 -1.58 1.26 24.80
CA ASP A 147 -1.78 1.68 23.39
C ASP A 147 -1.32 3.13 23.13
N GLY A 148 -0.33 3.60 23.90
CA GLY A 148 0.12 4.99 23.98
C GLY A 148 0.23 5.71 22.65
N LYS A 149 -0.61 6.73 22.47
CA LYS A 149 -0.41 7.75 21.45
C LYS A 149 0.78 8.60 21.88
N PHE A 150 1.94 8.31 21.32
CA PHE A 150 3.12 9.16 21.46
C PHE A 150 3.06 10.28 20.42
N ILE A 151 3.30 11.53 20.81
CA ILE A 151 3.49 12.61 19.84
C ILE A 151 5.00 12.79 19.70
N VAL A 152 5.52 12.39 18.55
CA VAL A 152 6.92 12.65 18.20
C VAL A 152 7.00 14.08 17.66
N SER A 153 7.55 14.99 18.45
CA SER A 153 8.03 16.28 17.94
C SER A 153 9.54 16.18 17.77
N VAL A 154 10.03 16.29 16.54
CA VAL A 154 11.47 16.42 16.27
C VAL A 154 11.81 17.89 16.46
N ALA A 155 12.65 18.21 17.46
CA ALA A 155 13.16 19.56 17.62
C ALA A 155 13.87 20.01 16.32
N PRO A 156 13.62 21.23 15.82
CA PRO A 156 14.37 21.75 14.69
C PRO A 156 15.84 21.88 15.10
N SER A 157 16.71 21.22 14.34
CA SER A 157 18.15 21.38 14.43
C SER A 157 18.50 22.86 14.29
N SER A 158 19.01 23.46 15.37
CA SER A 158 19.70 24.75 15.35
C SER A 158 21.14 24.57 14.89
#